data_AF-Q6S452-F1
#
_entry.id   AF-Q6S452-F1
#
_cell.length_a   1.000
_cell.length_b   1.000
_cell.length_c   1.000
_cell.angle_alpha   90.00
_cell.angle_beta   90.00
_cell.angle_gamma   90.00
#
_symmetry.space_group_name_H-M   'P 1'
#
loop_
_entity.id
_entity.type
_entity.pdbx_description
1 polymer ?
#
loop_
_entity_poly.entity_id
_entity_poly.type
_entity_poly.pdbx_seq_one_letter_code
_entity_poly.pdbx_strand_id
1 'polypeptide(L)' 'MNEDAEVQVVHGDSRDLSFMEDGSASLIVTSPPYWDKADYGDIHSNIGRRDTYVAFLDNMRDVFRECLRV' A
#
# COMPACT_ATOMS: atom_id res chain seq x y z
N MET A 1 -3.72 25.69 10.32
CA MET A 1 -4.09 24.49 9.55
C MET A 1 -4.84 24.98 8.33
N ASN A 2 -4.72 24.31 7.18
CA ASN A 2 -5.56 24.65 6.04
C ASN A 2 -6.97 24.15 6.35
N GLU A 3 -7.92 25.07 6.55
CA GLU A 3 -9.29 24.73 6.97
C GLU A 3 -10.11 24.10 5.84
N ASP A 4 -9.63 24.23 4.60
CA ASP A 4 -10.24 23.66 3.39
C ASP A 4 -9.72 22.26 3.03
N ALA A 5 -8.84 21.67 3.86
CA ALA A 5 -8.28 20.35 3.59
C ALA A 5 -9.27 19.22 3.94
N GLU A 6 -9.73 18.50 2.92
CA GLU A 6 -10.49 17.26 3.12
C GLU A 6 -9.54 16.08 3.39
N VAL A 7 -9.92 15.21 4.33
CA VAL A 7 -9.14 14.02 4.73
C VAL A 7 -10.03 12.80 4.66
N GLN A 8 -9.59 11.79 3.91
CA GLN A 8 -10.21 10.47 3.84
C GLN A 8 -9.27 9.41 4.42
N VAL A 9 -9.79 8.56 5.30
CA VAL A 9 -9.05 7.41 5.85
C VAL A 9 -9.79 6.14 5.44
N VAL A 10 -9.09 5.22 4.79
CA VAL A 10 -9.63 3.96 4.28
C VAL A 10 -8.92 2.79 4.94
N HIS A 11 -9.68 1.83 5.47
CA HIS A 11 -9.16 0.56 5.94
C HIS A 11 -9.28 -0.47 4.81
N GLY A 12 -8.15 -0.86 4.22
CA GLY A 12 -8.12 -1.76 3.08
C GLY A 12 -6.71 -2.29 2.77
N ASP A 13 -6.60 -3.02 1.66
CA ASP A 13 -5.34 -3.55 1.14
C ASP A 13 -4.73 -2.55 0.15
N SER A 14 -3.47 -2.16 0.32
CA SER A 14 -2.82 -1.20 -0.57
C SER A 14 -2.58 -1.72 -2.00
N ARG A 15 -2.87 -3.00 -2.26
CA ARG A 15 -2.92 -3.58 -3.62
C ARG A 15 -4.25 -3.30 -4.33
N ASP A 16 -5.20 -2.67 -3.67
CA ASP A 16 -6.50 -2.27 -4.23
C ASP A 16 -6.79 -0.81 -3.86
N LEU A 17 -6.50 0.10 -4.79
CA LEU A 17 -6.84 1.51 -4.68
C LEU A 17 -8.01 1.85 -5.62
N SER A 18 -8.90 0.90 -5.92
CA SER A 18 -10.02 1.08 -6.86
C SER A 18 -11.02 2.17 -6.46
N PHE A 19 -10.97 2.63 -5.21
CA PHE A 19 -11.73 3.78 -4.72
C PHE A 19 -11.17 5.14 -5.18
N MET A 20 -9.98 5.15 -5.81
CA MET A 20 -9.33 6.34 -6.37
C MET A 20 -9.30 6.29 -7.89
N GLU A 21 -9.56 7.44 -8.51
CA GLU A 21 -9.48 7.62 -9.97
C GLU A 21 -8.02 7.58 -10.46
N ASP A 22 -7.84 7.19 -11.72
CA ASP A 22 -6.53 7.17 -12.37
C ASP A 22 -5.92 8.59 -12.45
N GLY A 23 -4.66 8.76 -12.04
CA GLY A 23 -3.93 10.02 -12.06
C GLY A 23 -4.46 11.13 -11.11
N SER A 24 -5.22 10.76 -10.09
CA SER A 24 -5.73 11.63 -9.03
C SER A 24 -4.69 12.00 -7.95
N ALA A 25 -3.63 11.21 -7.77
CA ALA A 25 -2.60 11.40 -6.77
C ALA A 25 -1.40 12.20 -7.33
N SER A 26 -1.16 13.40 -6.78
CA SER A 26 0.00 14.23 -7.15
C SER A 26 1.28 13.87 -6.39
N LEU A 27 1.17 13.24 -5.22
CA LEU A 27 2.30 12.81 -4.39
C LEU A 27 1.89 11.58 -3.58
N ILE A 28 2.75 10.57 -3.58
CA ILE A 28 2.58 9.36 -2.78
C ILE A 28 3.77 9.25 -1.83
N VAL A 29 3.47 9.16 -0.53
CA VAL A 29 4.45 8.91 0.53
C VAL A 29 4.07 7.60 1.20
N THR A 30 4.99 6.65 1.25
CA THR A 30 4.75 5.34 1.83
C THR A 30 5.98 4.79 2.55
N SER A 31 5.74 3.92 3.53
CA SER A 31 6.75 3.10 4.20
C SER A 31 6.26 1.65 4.17
N PRO A 32 6.51 0.90 3.08
CA PRO A 32 6.00 -0.46 2.94
C PRO A 32 6.55 -1.38 4.05
N PRO A 33 5.88 -2.52 4.32
CA PRO A 33 6.38 -3.47 5.30
C PRO A 33 7.78 -3.95 4.93
N TYR A 34 8.63 -4.16 5.94
CA TYR A 34 9.96 -4.71 5.73
C TYR A 34 9.91 -6.23 5.73
N TRP A 35 10.44 -6.84 4.66
CA TRP A 35 10.68 -8.28 4.58
C TRP A 35 11.31 -8.79 5.87
N ASP A 36 10.63 -9.71 6.58
CA ASP A 36 11.17 -10.55 7.67
C ASP A 36 11.99 -9.78 8.74
N LYS A 37 11.72 -8.48 8.88
CA LYS A 37 12.42 -7.58 9.81
C LYS A 37 11.54 -7.19 10.99
N ALA A 38 10.24 -7.06 10.76
CA ALA A 38 9.26 -6.72 11.78
C ALA A 38 8.05 -7.65 11.67
N ASP A 39 7.48 -7.99 12.83
CA ASP A 39 6.23 -8.74 12.91
C ASP A 39 5.05 -7.76 12.75
N TYR A 40 4.38 -7.86 11.61
CA TYR A 40 3.18 -7.08 11.28
C TYR A 40 1.88 -7.84 11.59
N GLY A 41 1.97 -8.97 12.29
CA GLY A 41 0.85 -9.82 12.70
C GLY A 41 0.46 -10.89 11.68
N ASP A 42 -0.26 -11.90 12.15
CA ASP A 42 -0.72 -13.06 11.37
C ASP A 42 -2.06 -12.81 10.64
N ILE A 43 -2.15 -11.70 9.91
CA ILE A 43 -3.34 -11.35 9.13
C ILE A 43 -3.17 -11.85 7.70
N HIS A 44 -4.20 -12.43 7.10
CA HIS A 44 -4.13 -12.97 5.72
C HIS A 44 -3.73 -11.93 4.66
N SER A 45 -4.03 -10.65 4.88
CA SER A 45 -3.63 -9.55 4.01
C SER A 45 -2.20 -9.04 4.27
N ASN A 46 -1.47 -9.63 5.22
CA ASN A 46 -0.08 -9.24 5.48
C ASN A 46 0.82 -9.63 4.31
N ILE A 47 1.25 -8.62 3.56
CA ILE A 47 2.14 -8.79 2.40
C ILE A 47 3.64 -8.76 2.76
N GLY A 48 3.98 -8.46 4.02
CA GLY A 48 5.36 -8.33 4.51
C GLY A 48 6.02 -9.64 4.91
N ARG A 49 5.23 -10.67 5.27
CA ARG A 49 5.70 -12.00 5.69
C ARG A 49 5.20 -13.06 4.72
N ARG A 50 5.86 -13.18 3.57
CA ARG A 50 5.62 -14.24 2.57
C ARG A 50 6.75 -15.27 2.59
N ASP A 51 6.49 -16.44 2.02
CA ASP A 51 7.39 -17.60 2.05
C ASP A 51 8.78 -17.36 1.39
N THR A 52 8.89 -16.48 0.38
CA THR A 52 10.14 -16.25 -0.39
C THR A 52 10.35 -14.81 -0.85
N TYR A 53 11.62 -14.36 -0.98
CA TYR A 53 11.99 -12.95 -1.23
C TYR A 53 11.27 -12.32 -2.42
N VAL A 54 11.47 -12.91 -3.60
CA VAL A 54 10.38 -13.62 -4.28
C VAL A 54 9.01 -12.96 -4.24
N ALA A 55 8.10 -13.67 -3.56
CA ALA A 55 6.72 -13.34 -3.37
C ALA A 55 6.46 -12.00 -2.66
N PHE A 56 7.36 -11.52 -1.80
CA PHE A 56 7.22 -10.16 -1.24
C PHE A 56 7.45 -9.10 -2.29
N LEU A 57 8.50 -9.24 -3.12
CA LEU A 57 8.75 -8.31 -4.23
C LEU A 57 7.57 -8.27 -5.19
N ASP A 58 6.90 -9.40 -5.41
CA ASP A 58 5.69 -9.44 -6.23
C ASP A 58 4.54 -8.65 -5.61
N ASN A 59 4.28 -8.79 -4.29
CA ASN A 59 3.27 -7.94 -3.64
C ASN A 59 3.64 -6.45 -3.69
N MET A 60 4.92 -6.12 -3.51
CA MET A 60 5.38 -4.73 -3.60
C MET A 60 5.14 -4.17 -5.00
N ARG A 61 5.38 -4.97 -6.05
CA ARG A 61 5.06 -4.59 -7.43
C ARG A 61 3.58 -4.33 -7.60
N ASP A 62 2.70 -5.14 -7.01
CA ASP A 62 1.25 -4.92 -7.08
C ASP A 62 0.86 -3.58 -6.45
N VAL A 63 1.37 -3.27 -5.25
CA VAL A 63 1.15 -1.97 -4.59
C VAL A 63 1.68 -0.82 -5.45
N PHE A 64 2.90 -0.92 -5.98
CA PHE A 64 3.47 0.16 -6.79
C PHE A 64 2.78 0.33 -8.14
N ARG A 65 2.16 -0.71 -8.70
CA ARG A 65 1.32 -0.57 -9.90
C ARG A 65 0.07 0.24 -9.59
N GLU A 66 -0.59 -0.01 -8.45
CA GLU A 66 -1.71 0.80 -8.01
C GLU A 66 -1.29 2.24 -7.72
N CYS A 67 -0.16 2.45 -7.03
CA CYS A 67 0.39 3.80 -6.81
C CYS A 67 0.71 4.54 -8.11
N LEU A 68 1.12 3.85 -9.18
CA LEU A 68 1.38 4.47 -10.47
C LEU A 68 0.08 4.77 -11.25
N ARG A 69 -0.95 3.95 -11.05
CA ARG A 69 -2.26 4.11 -11.70
C ARG A 69 -2.99 5.34 -11.16
N VAL A 70 -3.06 5.45 -9.83
CA VAL A 70 -3.82 6.51 -9.15
C VAL A 70 -3.15 7.85 -9.22
#